data_AF-A0A0M6XJZ2-F1
#
_entry.id   AF-A0A0M6XJZ2-F1
#
_cell.length_a   1.000
_cell.length_b   1.000
_cell.length_c   1.000
_cell.angle_alpha   90.00
_cell.angle_beta   90.00
_cell.angle_gamma   90.00
#
_symmetry.space_group_name_H-M   'P 1'
#
loop_
_entity.id
_entity.type
_entity.pdbx_description
1 polymer ?
#
loop_
_entity_poly.entity_id
_entity_poly.type
_entity_poly.pdbx_seq_one_letter_code
_entity_poly.pdbx_strand_id
1 'polypeptide(L)' 'MTWSRAGAATIIIDHTAVPGALRGRGVGQALVRRAVEDARAEGRRIVPLCPFARAQIARHPQWQDVLEG' A
#
# COMPACT_ATOMS: atom_id res chain seq x y z
N MET A 1 4.92 2.35 -8.19
CA MET A 1 4.51 2.78 -6.84
C MET A 1 5.69 3.48 -6.22
N THR A 2 5.48 4.59 -5.54
CA THR A 2 6.49 5.24 -4.70
C THR A 2 6.05 5.16 -3.24
N TRP A 3 7.03 5.27 -2.35
CA TRP A 3 6.83 5.35 -0.91
C TRP A 3 8.04 6.00 -0.24
N SER A 4 7.84 6.52 0.96
CA SER A 4 8.89 7.08 1.81
C SER A 4 8.91 6.41 3.18
N ARG A 5 10.05 6.48 3.89
CA ARG A 5 10.16 5.98 5.27
C ARG A 5 9.88 7.12 6.26
N ALA A 6 9.04 6.86 7.24
CA ALA A 6 8.87 7.70 8.41
C ALA A 6 9.48 6.98 9.62
N GLY A 7 10.73 7.30 9.95
CA GLY A 7 11.46 6.58 10.99
C GLY A 7 11.78 5.12 10.61
N ALA A 8 11.99 4.27 11.62
CA ALA A 8 12.42 2.88 11.44
C ALA A 8 11.27 1.90 11.12
N ALA A 9 10.06 2.22 11.61
CA ALA A 9 8.94 1.29 11.64
C ALA A 9 7.79 1.64 10.69
N THR A 10 7.83 2.80 10.00
CA THR A 10 6.71 3.25 9.16
C THR A 10 7.13 3.50 7.72
N ILE A 11 6.25 3.09 6.80
CA ILE A 11 6.30 3.49 5.39
C ILE A 11 5.05 4.29 5.02
N ILE A 12 5.23 5.29 4.16
CA ILE A 12 4.15 6.11 3.61
C ILE A 12 4.00 5.76 2.13
N ILE A 13 2.83 5.25 1.73
CA ILE A 13 2.52 5.05 0.31
C ILE A 13 1.91 6.34 -0.23
N ASP A 14 2.73 7.16 -0.88
CA ASP A 14 2.35 8.49 -1.38
C ASP A 14 1.78 8.44 -2.80
N HIS A 15 2.22 7.49 -3.65
CA HIS A 15 1.70 7.37 -5.00
C HIS A 15 1.66 5.94 -5.55
N THR A 16 0.53 5.59 -6.16
CA THR A 16 0.34 4.34 -6.92
C THR A 16 -0.16 4.68 -8.33
N ALA A 17 0.70 4.48 -9.33
CA ALA A 17 0.34 4.59 -10.74
C ALA A 17 0.53 3.25 -11.46
N VAL A 18 -0.32 3.04 -12.46
CA VAL A 18 -0.28 1.91 -13.38
C VAL A 18 -0.33 2.48 -14.80
N PRO A 19 0.59 2.06 -15.70
CA PRO A 19 0.54 2.44 -17.10
C PRO A 19 -0.84 2.17 -17.72
N GLY A 20 -1.29 3.04 -18.63
CA GLY A 20 -2.61 2.92 -19.27
C GLY A 20 -2.89 1.53 -19.86
N ALA A 21 -1.90 0.95 -20.53
CA ALA A 21 -1.96 -0.38 -21.15
C ALA A 21 -2.23 -1.54 -20.15
N LEU A 22 -1.97 -1.32 -18.86
CA LEU A 22 -2.12 -2.31 -17.79
C LEU A 22 -3.35 -2.04 -16.89
N ARG A 23 -4.14 -1.00 -17.18
CA ARG A 23 -5.39 -0.72 -16.46
C ARG A 23 -6.39 -1.87 -16.66
N GLY A 24 -7.26 -2.08 -15.67
CA GLY A 24 -8.26 -3.16 -15.68
C GLY A 24 -7.71 -4.56 -15.37
N ARG A 25 -6.38 -4.72 -15.25
CA ARG A 25 -5.73 -6.03 -15.00
C ARG A 25 -5.36 -6.29 -13.52
N GLY A 26 -5.86 -5.48 -12.59
CA GLY A 26 -5.57 -5.64 -11.15
C GLY A 26 -4.15 -5.25 -10.71
N VAL A 27 -3.30 -4.70 -11.59
CA VAL A 27 -1.90 -4.38 -11.26
C VAL A 27 -1.76 -3.44 -10.06
N GLY A 28 -2.60 -2.41 -9.97
CA GLY A 28 -2.55 -1.47 -8.84
C GLY A 28 -2.86 -2.15 -7.51
N GLN A 29 -3.86 -3.03 -7.49
CA GLN A 29 -4.19 -3.83 -6.30
C GLN A 29 -3.06 -4.77 -5.93
N ALA A 30 -2.42 -5.42 -6.92
CA ALA A 30 -1.27 -6.30 -6.68
C ALA A 30 -0.09 -5.55 -6.05
N LEU A 31 0.18 -4.31 -6.48
CA LEU A 31 1.21 -3.46 -5.88
C LEU A 31 0.90 -3.15 -4.41
N VAL A 32 -0.34 -2.77 -4.09
CA VAL A 32 -0.75 -2.47 -2.70
C VAL A 32 -0.69 -3.72 -1.83
N ARG A 33 -1.19 -4.86 -2.34
CA ARG A 33 -1.12 -6.15 -1.64
C ARG A 33 0.32 -6.51 -1.30
N ARG A 34 1.24 -6.37 -2.27
CA ARG A 34 2.65 -6.65 -2.04
C ARG A 34 3.25 -5.74 -0.96
N ALA A 35 2.94 -4.45 -0.99
CA ALA A 35 3.39 -3.52 0.04
C ALA A 35 2.89 -3.89 1.46
N VAL A 36 1.63 -4.36 1.57
CA VAL A 36 1.07 -4.88 2.83
C VAL A 36 1.82 -6.13 3.30
N GLU A 37 2.09 -7.07 2.40
CA GLU A 37 2.83 -8.30 2.71
C GLU A 37 4.26 -7.99 3.20
N ASP A 38 4.96 -7.09 2.51
CA ASP A 38 6.31 -6.66 2.89
C ASP A 38 6.30 -5.93 4.24
N ALA A 39 5.35 -5.01 4.47
CA ALA A 39 5.21 -4.33 5.76
C ALA A 39 4.97 -5.32 6.90
N ARG A 40 4.10 -6.32 6.69
CA ARG A 40 3.84 -7.37 7.67
C ARG A 40 5.09 -8.20 7.97
N ALA A 41 5.82 -8.61 6.94
CA ALA A 41 7.04 -9.40 7.08
C ALA A 41 8.16 -8.64 7.80
N GLU A 42 8.26 -7.32 7.57
CA GLU A 42 9.26 -6.46 8.18
C GLU A 42 8.83 -5.88 9.55
N GLY A 43 7.62 -6.19 10.03
CA GLY A 43 7.08 -5.61 11.26
C GLY A 43 6.85 -4.10 11.17
N ARG A 44 6.62 -3.57 9.97
CA ARG A 44 6.37 -2.16 9.69
C ARG A 44 4.88 -1.84 9.58
N ARG A 45 4.56 -0.57 9.80
CA ARG A 45 3.24 0.02 9.61
C ARG A 45 3.19 0.86 8.32
N ILE A 46 1.97 1.04 7.80
CA ILE A 46 1.69 1.76 6.56
C ILE A 46 0.78 2.95 6.84
N VAL A 47 1.18 4.10 6.30
CA VAL A 47 0.32 5.29 6.14
C VAL A 47 -0.04 5.45 4.65
N PRO A 48 -1.28 5.16 4.23
CA PRO A 48 -1.67 5.22 2.82
C PRO A 48 -2.16 6.62 2.41
N LEU A 49 -1.23 7.54 2.13
CA LEU A 49 -1.59 8.89 1.65
C LEU A 49 -2.18 8.86 0.23
N CYS A 50 -1.73 7.95 -0.62
CA CYS A 50 -2.29 7.75 -1.94
C CYS A 50 -3.77 7.34 -1.83
N PRO A 51 -4.73 8.09 -2.43
CA PRO A 51 -6.15 7.75 -2.34
C PRO A 51 -6.47 6.36 -2.89
N PHE A 52 -5.75 5.93 -3.93
CA PHE A 52 -5.90 4.59 -4.47
C PHE A 52 -5.47 3.51 -3.46
N ALA A 53 -4.30 3.67 -2.83
CA ALA A 53 -3.82 2.72 -1.83
C ALA A 53 -4.76 2.66 -0.63
N ARG A 54 -5.21 3.83 -0.14
CA ARG A 54 -6.20 3.94 0.94
C ARG A 54 -7.49 3.18 0.61
N ALA A 55 -8.04 3.41 -0.59
CA ALA A 55 -9.25 2.73 -1.03
C ALA A 55 -9.07 1.21 -1.17
N GLN A 56 -7.90 0.76 -1.64
CA GLN A 56 -7.60 -0.67 -1.71
C GLN A 56 -7.53 -1.29 -0.31
N ILE A 57 -6.81 -0.68 0.64
CA ILE A 57 -6.72 -1.22 2.02
C ILE A 57 -8.10 -1.21 2.69
N ALA A 58 -8.90 -0.16 2.53
CA ALA A 58 -10.25 -0.09 3.09
C ALA A 58 -11.17 -1.22 2.58
N ARG A 59 -11.00 -1.67 1.33
CA ARG A 59 -11.76 -2.78 0.73
C ARG A 59 -11.31 -4.16 1.18
N HIS A 60 -10.16 -4.27 1.85
CA HIS A 60 -9.59 -5.54 2.29
C HIS A 60 -9.38 -5.49 3.81
N PRO A 61 -10.40 -5.84 4.61
CA PRO A 61 -10.31 -5.81 6.08
C PRO A 61 -9.10 -6.56 6.64
N GLN A 62 -8.66 -7.62 5.97
CA GLN A 62 -7.48 -8.42 6.31
C GLN A 62 -6.13 -7.72 6.08
N TRP A 63 -6.11 -6.48 5.57
CA TRP A 63 -4.91 -5.64 5.42
C TRP A 63 -4.86 -4.52 6.45
N GLN A 64 -5.87 -4.38 7.31
CA GLN A 64 -5.90 -3.30 8.29
C GLN A 64 -4.89 -3.49 9.44
N ASP A 65 -4.36 -4.70 9.61
CA ASP A 65 -3.36 -5.05 10.62
C ASP A 65 -2.04 -4.29 10.45
N VAL A 66 -1.71 -3.87 9.23
CA VAL A 66 -0.50 -3.09 8.94
C VAL A 66 -0.72 -1.59 8.95
N LEU A 67 -1.93 -1.08 9.19
CA LEU A 67 -2.16 0.36 9.24
C LEU A 67 -1.53 0.98 10.49
N GLU A 68 -0.92 2.14 10.30
CA GLU A 68 -0.61 3.04 11.42
C GLU A 68 -1.89 3.74 11.88
N GLY A 69 -2.09 3.79 13.21
CA GLY A 69 -3.29 4.34 13.85
C GLY A 69 -3.33 5.85 13.88
#